data_AF-A0A7S2PNX7-F1
#
_entry.id   AF-A0A7S2PNX7-F1
#
_cell.length_a   1.000
_cell.length_b   1.000
_cell.length_c   1.000
_cell.angle_alpha   90.00
_cell.angle_beta   90.00
_cell.angle_gamma   90.00
#
_symmetry.space_group_name_H-M   'P 1'
#
loop_
_entity.id
_entity.type
_entity.pdbx_description
1 polymer ?
#
loop_
_entity_poly.entity_id
_entity_poly.type
_entity_poly.pdbx_seq_one_letter_code
_entity_poly.pdbx_strand_id
1 'polypeptide(L)'
;MAAVQGNHQRSRRASLSTLRLGILLVTSFLFGLAVCSAFFLWRLYNHDALLSDSHLPHYHNVASAKAGFTKGKTELQPPSSTSSSSPTSILEGLKILVTIASFDFMQLPHLEEVLDGIRDLCYAGSKVDIVIYTTVVYPVAFIDMFNDRMRCNNPSPNAGLTTTMMLKPNHVRLHLVDYHRQLFYDRIDQYDVFIYTEDDIRISPTTVAAYLHETNRVESIVGSQHATDFNVGIVRYEYDFPENVVITDKTRHATENVTRVYWEHLGKPIFEKAVDKVEDEALSPYYMSMHLHHQGMYLATASLLKAWKDRENCKFDEIRDRPSNPKKPSQPTEGTQRVWMSSQMLYGGRHCGVKQLLPVENFGQLTVLHLPNKNYRRVGKQGRIGGSDNAPKNEFSDGTEVFQRSHPLLLKALELHVEMKKEFPNLQKSNIGEGGQYTGVRVVDTDVKKHHFTKDHKAAFEKRLNAYKDYVSRGGYLIESDMDLDVEGWTMEA
;
A
#
# COMPACT_ATOMS: atom_id res chain seq x y z
N MET A 1 56.14 46.52 42.54
CA MET A 1 55.48 47.23 41.42
C MET A 1 54.22 46.47 41.06
N ALA A 2 53.06 46.92 41.55
CA ALA A 2 51.76 46.37 41.20
C ALA A 2 50.95 47.50 40.56
N ALA A 3 50.55 47.33 39.30
CA ALA A 3 49.76 48.31 38.55
C ALA A 3 48.28 47.94 38.66
N VAL A 4 47.52 48.79 39.34
CA VAL A 4 46.06 48.74 39.44
C VAL A 4 45.47 49.50 38.25
N GLN A 5 44.83 48.80 37.31
CA GLN A 5 43.98 49.42 36.29
C GLN A 5 42.53 49.45 36.79
N GLY A 6 42.07 50.64 37.18
CA GLY A 6 40.68 50.90 37.55
C GLY A 6 39.77 50.89 36.31
N ASN A 7 38.81 49.97 36.29
CA ASN A 7 37.82 49.84 35.22
C ASN A 7 36.57 50.65 35.60
N HIS A 8 36.42 51.86 35.04
CA HIS A 8 35.24 52.69 35.24
C HIS A 8 34.05 52.16 34.42
N GLN A 9 33.16 51.39 35.05
CA GLN A 9 31.83 51.09 34.52
C GLN A 9 30.96 52.36 34.51
N ARG A 10 30.97 53.08 33.39
CA ARG A 10 29.94 54.08 33.08
C ARG A 10 28.65 53.35 32.68
N SER A 11 27.76 53.16 33.65
CA SER A 11 26.36 52.77 33.43
C SER A 11 25.66 53.85 32.59
N ARG A 12 25.61 53.66 31.26
CA ARG A 12 24.78 54.47 30.36
C ARG A 12 23.31 54.09 30.58
N ARG A 13 22.61 54.85 31.42
CA ARG A 13 21.15 54.80 31.47
C ARG A 13 20.64 55.23 30.09
N ALA A 14 20.05 54.30 29.34
CA ALA A 14 19.40 54.62 28.08
C ALA A 14 18.31 55.65 28.35
N SER A 15 18.34 56.76 27.61
CA SER A 15 17.32 57.79 27.70
C SER A 15 15.96 57.19 27.36
N LEU A 16 14.91 57.62 28.07
CA LEU A 16 13.53 57.23 27.79
C LEU A 16 13.14 57.51 26.32
N SER A 17 13.79 58.50 25.68
CA SER A 17 13.62 58.80 24.25
C SER A 17 14.17 57.69 23.34
N THR A 18 15.32 57.10 23.68
CA THR A 18 15.91 55.99 22.93
C THR A 18 15.05 54.73 23.03
N LEU A 19 14.46 54.47 24.20
CA LEU A 19 13.54 53.36 24.38
C LEU A 19 12.25 53.54 23.56
N ARG A 20 11.66 54.74 23.57
CA ARG A 20 10.46 55.06 22.78
C ARG A 20 10.72 54.92 21.28
N LEU A 21 11.86 55.41 20.80
CA LEU A 21 12.24 55.25 19.39
C LEU A 21 12.44 53.78 19.03
N GLY A 22 13.07 52.99 19.90
CA GLY A 22 13.23 51.54 19.70
C GLY A 22 11.89 50.81 19.59
N ILE A 23 10.95 51.10 20.49
CA ILE A 23 9.60 50.51 20.45
C ILE A 23 8.89 50.89 19.15
N LEU A 24 8.95 52.17 18.74
CA LEU A 24 8.27 52.66 17.55
C LEU A 24 8.82 52.05 16.26
N LEU A 25 10.14 51.82 16.19
CA LEU A 25 10.77 51.13 15.06
C LEU A 25 10.36 49.65 15.00
N VAL A 26 10.33 48.97 16.14
CA VAL A 26 9.91 47.55 16.22
C VAL A 26 8.44 47.39 15.83
N THR A 27 7.55 48.24 16.35
CA THR A 27 6.12 48.15 16.00
C THR A 27 5.87 48.48 14.54
N SER A 28 6.56 49.48 13.98
CA SER A 28 6.46 49.80 12.55
C SER A 28 6.94 48.66 11.65
N PHE A 29 8.03 47.99 12.03
CA PHE A 29 8.54 46.83 11.31
C PHE A 29 7.56 45.65 11.34
N LEU A 30 7.03 45.31 12.52
CA LEU A 30 6.04 44.24 12.67
C LEU A 30 4.74 44.54 11.91
N PHE A 31 4.28 45.78 11.93
CA PHE A 31 3.10 46.20 11.16
C PHE A 31 3.35 46.08 9.65
N GLY A 32 4.54 46.48 9.17
CA GLY A 32 4.95 46.28 7.78
C GLY A 32 4.92 44.81 7.36
N LEU A 33 5.44 43.90 8.20
CA LEU A 33 5.39 42.45 7.93
C LEU A 33 3.96 41.92 7.86
N ALA A 34 3.07 42.37 8.75
CA ALA A 34 1.65 41.98 8.73
C ALA A 34 0.94 42.45 7.46
N VAL A 35 1.15 43.70 7.04
CA VAL A 35 0.58 44.26 5.81
C VAL A 35 1.11 43.54 4.58
N CYS A 36 2.43 43.30 4.49
CA CYS A 36 3.01 42.54 3.38
C CYS A 36 2.46 41.11 3.33
N SER A 37 2.36 40.42 4.46
CA SER A 37 1.82 39.05 4.52
C SER A 37 0.36 39.00 4.08
N ALA A 38 -0.47 39.96 4.55
CA ALA A 38 -1.85 40.08 4.13
C ALA A 38 -1.98 40.38 2.62
N PHE A 39 -1.12 41.24 2.07
CA PHE A 39 -1.08 41.53 0.64
C PHE A 39 -0.66 40.30 -0.19
N PHE A 40 0.34 39.54 0.25
CA PHE A 40 0.75 38.30 -0.43
C PHE A 40 -0.36 37.24 -0.38
N LEU A 41 -1.01 37.06 0.77
CA LEU A 41 -2.17 36.16 0.89
C LEU A 41 -3.34 36.59 0.01
N TRP A 42 -3.65 37.89 -0.02
CA TRP A 42 -4.69 38.44 -0.90
C TRP A 42 -4.34 38.28 -2.38
N ARG A 43 -3.07 38.45 -2.75
CA ARG A 43 -2.60 38.26 -4.12
C ARG A 43 -2.61 36.78 -4.52
N LEU A 44 -2.18 35.87 -3.65
CA LEU A 44 -2.31 34.42 -3.84
C LEU A 44 -3.78 34.04 -3.99
N TYR A 45 -4.67 34.58 -3.16
CA TYR A 45 -6.09 34.26 -3.26
C TYR A 45 -6.76 34.76 -4.54
N ASN A 46 -6.39 35.95 -5.04
CA ASN A 46 -7.07 36.57 -6.19
C ASN A 46 -6.38 36.39 -7.54
N HIS A 47 -5.09 36.04 -7.57
CA HIS A 47 -4.34 35.89 -8.83
C HIS A 47 -3.80 34.49 -9.08
N ASP A 48 -3.96 33.55 -8.14
CA ASP A 48 -3.62 32.16 -8.38
C ASP A 48 -4.84 31.41 -8.95
N ALA A 49 -4.95 31.43 -10.28
CA ALA A 49 -5.93 30.64 -11.04
C ALA A 49 -5.79 29.11 -10.79
N LEU A 50 -4.72 28.69 -10.10
CA LEU A 50 -4.46 27.30 -9.69
C LEU A 50 -5.34 26.80 -8.53
N LEU A 51 -6.01 27.69 -7.78
CA LEU A 51 -6.88 27.28 -6.66
C LEU A 51 -8.37 27.55 -6.90
N SER A 52 -8.74 28.33 -7.92
CA SER A 52 -10.15 28.64 -8.22
C SER A 52 -10.79 27.71 -9.25
N ASP A 53 -10.01 26.97 -10.04
CA ASP A 53 -10.50 25.92 -10.95
C ASP A 53 -9.56 24.71 -10.86
N SER A 54 -9.75 23.86 -9.86
CA SER A 54 -9.11 22.54 -9.82
C SER A 54 -9.82 21.58 -10.78
N HIS A 55 -9.85 21.95 -12.06
CA HIS A 55 -9.87 20.97 -13.14
C HIS A 55 -8.42 20.51 -13.34
N LEU A 56 -8.14 19.27 -12.91
CA LEU A 56 -6.94 18.52 -13.29
C LEU A 56 -6.66 18.71 -14.79
N PRO A 57 -5.38 18.82 -15.22
CA PRO A 57 -5.08 18.97 -16.62
C PRO A 57 -5.53 17.72 -17.38
N HIS A 58 -6.57 17.88 -18.20
CA HIS A 58 -6.93 16.94 -19.25
C HIS A 58 -5.71 16.77 -20.18
N TYR A 59 -4.98 15.68 -20.00
CA TYR A 59 -4.10 15.13 -21.03
C TYR A 59 -4.97 14.49 -22.11
N HIS A 60 -5.54 15.33 -22.97
CA HIS A 60 -6.02 14.90 -24.28
C HIS A 60 -5.11 15.54 -25.33
N ASN A 61 -4.26 14.70 -25.95
CA ASN A 61 -3.85 14.74 -27.36
C ASN A 61 -2.42 14.19 -27.55
N VAL A 62 -2.26 12.86 -27.59
CA VAL A 62 -1.24 12.21 -28.43
C VAL A 62 -1.79 10.88 -28.92
N ALA A 63 -2.63 10.92 -29.97
CA ALA A 63 -2.86 9.79 -30.86
C ALA A 63 -3.47 10.31 -32.17
N SER A 64 -2.67 11.05 -32.95
CA SER A 64 -2.93 11.20 -34.39
C SER A 64 -1.73 10.65 -35.15
N ALA A 65 -1.58 9.33 -35.07
CA ALA A 65 -0.86 8.59 -36.10
C ALA A 65 -1.87 8.30 -37.22
N LYS A 66 -1.93 9.22 -38.19
CA LYS A 66 -2.59 8.97 -39.49
C LYS A 66 -1.86 7.84 -40.21
N ALA A 67 -2.39 6.63 -40.14
CA ALA A 67 -2.23 5.67 -41.22
C ALA A 67 -3.26 6.02 -42.29
N GLY A 68 -2.78 6.37 -43.49
CA GLY A 68 -3.63 6.76 -44.61
C GLY A 68 -4.45 5.58 -45.13
N PHE A 69 -5.77 5.75 -45.17
CA PHE A 69 -6.64 4.97 -46.05
C PHE A 69 -7.66 5.91 -46.73
N THR A 70 -7.87 5.64 -48.01
CA THR A 70 -8.38 6.54 -49.04
C THR A 70 -9.92 6.64 -49.08
N LYS A 71 -10.39 7.89 -49.22
CA LYS A 71 -11.59 8.38 -49.95
C LYS A 71 -12.85 7.51 -50.01
N GLY A 72 -13.90 7.96 -49.32
CA GLY A 72 -15.31 7.80 -49.69
C GLY A 72 -16.11 9.02 -49.23
N LYS A 73 -16.61 9.84 -50.16
CA LYS A 73 -17.45 11.03 -49.90
C LYS A 73 -18.84 10.57 -49.46
N THR A 74 -19.31 11.03 -48.30
CA THR A 74 -20.75 11.10 -48.00
C THR A 74 -21.05 12.37 -47.19
N GLU A 75 -22.16 13.00 -47.54
CA GLU A 75 -22.65 14.33 -47.13
C GLU A 75 -22.82 14.56 -45.63
N LEU A 76 -22.64 15.82 -45.23
CA LEU A 76 -22.90 16.34 -43.89
C LEU A 76 -24.40 16.36 -43.57
N GLN A 77 -24.78 15.68 -42.49
CA GLN A 77 -25.89 16.09 -41.63
C GLN A 77 -25.32 16.61 -40.30
N PRO A 78 -25.83 17.73 -39.75
CA PRO A 78 -25.41 18.20 -38.43
C PRO A 78 -25.99 17.26 -37.36
N PRO A 79 -25.18 16.68 -36.46
CA PRO A 79 -25.72 15.85 -35.39
C PRO A 79 -26.49 16.73 -34.41
N SER A 80 -27.75 16.36 -34.22
CA SER A 80 -28.57 16.72 -33.06
C SER A 80 -27.76 16.53 -31.78
N SER A 81 -27.89 17.48 -30.86
CA SER A 81 -27.31 17.50 -29.52
C SER A 81 -27.61 16.23 -28.72
N THR A 82 -26.81 15.19 -28.93
CA THR A 82 -26.65 14.10 -27.96
C THR A 82 -25.93 14.68 -26.76
N SER A 83 -26.62 14.65 -25.62
CA SER A 83 -26.05 14.88 -24.29
C SER A 83 -24.70 14.19 -24.21
N SER A 84 -23.62 14.96 -24.24
CA SER A 84 -22.27 14.48 -23.98
C SER A 84 -22.24 14.02 -22.53
N SER A 85 -22.57 12.75 -22.29
CA SER A 85 -22.20 12.10 -21.04
C SER A 85 -20.68 12.17 -20.99
N SER A 86 -20.15 13.03 -20.11
CA SER A 86 -18.73 13.11 -19.84
C SER A 86 -18.19 11.68 -19.65
N PRO A 87 -17.07 11.31 -20.28
CA PRO A 87 -16.53 9.97 -20.13
C PRO A 87 -16.31 9.70 -18.64
N THR A 88 -17.05 8.74 -18.10
CA THR A 88 -16.94 8.30 -16.71
C THR A 88 -15.57 7.65 -16.52
N SER A 89 -14.98 7.82 -15.34
CA SER A 89 -13.69 7.18 -15.00
C SER A 89 -13.79 5.67 -15.22
N ILE A 90 -12.74 5.02 -15.74
CA ILE A 90 -12.70 3.55 -15.89
C ILE A 90 -12.87 2.83 -14.54
N LEU A 91 -12.64 3.53 -13.43
CA LEU A 91 -12.78 3.00 -12.07
C LEU A 91 -14.20 3.19 -11.48
N GLU A 92 -15.04 4.00 -12.12
CA GLU A 92 -16.35 4.32 -11.60
C GLU A 92 -17.26 3.09 -11.61
N GLY A 93 -17.80 2.73 -10.44
CA GLY A 93 -18.72 1.61 -10.27
C GLY A 93 -18.09 0.22 -10.32
N LEU A 94 -16.77 0.11 -10.47
CA LEU A 94 -16.08 -1.18 -10.39
C LEU A 94 -16.21 -1.79 -8.99
N LYS A 95 -16.46 -3.09 -8.94
CA LYS A 95 -16.35 -3.90 -7.72
C LYS A 95 -14.96 -4.54 -7.68
N ILE A 96 -14.16 -4.13 -6.71
CA ILE A 96 -12.77 -4.56 -6.56
C ILE A 96 -12.63 -5.38 -5.28
N LEU A 97 -12.12 -6.61 -5.39
CA LEU A 97 -11.70 -7.41 -4.23
C LEU A 97 -10.19 -7.35 -4.08
N VAL A 98 -9.72 -6.73 -2.99
CA VAL A 98 -8.30 -6.65 -2.66
C VAL A 98 -7.98 -7.62 -1.54
N THR A 99 -6.92 -8.39 -1.71
CA THR A 99 -6.37 -9.27 -0.67
C THR A 99 -4.95 -8.86 -0.33
N ILE A 100 -4.67 -8.76 0.97
CA ILE A 100 -3.36 -8.36 1.49
C ILE A 100 -2.84 -9.48 2.37
N ALA A 101 -1.65 -10.00 2.09
CA ALA A 101 -0.93 -10.87 3.03
C ALA A 101 -0.15 -9.99 4.03
N SER A 102 -0.57 -9.99 5.30
CA SER A 102 0.12 -9.23 6.36
C SER A 102 0.62 -10.13 7.49
N PHE A 103 1.93 -10.08 7.73
CA PHE A 103 2.63 -11.13 8.46
C PHE A 103 2.83 -10.85 9.95
N ASP A 104 2.95 -9.58 10.35
CA ASP A 104 3.19 -9.16 11.73
C ASP A 104 2.97 -7.66 11.93
N PHE A 105 2.82 -7.23 13.20
CA PHE A 105 2.71 -5.81 13.56
C PHE A 105 3.92 -4.98 13.19
N MET A 106 5.08 -5.60 12.97
CA MET A 106 6.28 -4.86 12.59
C MET A 106 6.16 -4.26 11.17
N GLN A 107 5.21 -4.73 10.36
CA GLN A 107 4.86 -4.15 9.06
C GLN A 107 3.69 -3.17 9.13
N LEU A 108 3.17 -2.86 10.32
CA LEU A 108 1.99 -2.00 10.44
C LEU A 108 2.12 -0.66 9.70
N PRO A 109 3.24 0.10 9.80
CA PRO A 109 3.36 1.35 9.04
C PRO A 109 3.27 1.16 7.53
N HIS A 110 3.78 0.04 7.00
CA HIS A 110 3.68 -0.27 5.58
C HIS A 110 2.26 -0.68 5.21
N LEU A 111 1.61 -1.51 6.03
CA LEU A 111 0.21 -1.88 5.83
C LEU A 111 -0.68 -0.63 5.79
N GLU A 112 -0.45 0.33 6.68
CA GLU A 112 -1.17 1.61 6.70
C GLU A 112 -1.01 2.40 5.38
N GLU A 113 0.21 2.52 4.87
CA GLU A 113 0.48 3.18 3.57
C GLU A 113 -0.16 2.45 2.38
N VAL A 114 -0.16 1.11 2.40
CA VAL A 114 -0.83 0.29 1.39
C VAL A 114 -2.34 0.49 1.44
N LEU A 115 -2.91 0.49 2.64
CA LEU A 115 -4.34 0.71 2.87
C LEU A 115 -4.79 2.11 2.44
N ASP A 116 -3.97 3.14 2.69
CA ASP A 116 -4.24 4.51 2.21
C ASP A 116 -4.30 4.57 0.68
N GLY A 117 -3.36 3.91 -0.02
CA GLY A 117 -3.40 3.81 -1.48
C GLY A 117 -4.62 3.07 -2.02
N ILE A 118 -5.08 2.02 -1.34
CA ILE A 118 -6.30 1.29 -1.70
C ILE A 118 -7.55 2.12 -1.43
N ARG A 119 -7.59 2.92 -0.35
CA ARG A 119 -8.72 3.81 -0.04
C ARG A 119 -8.97 4.80 -1.19
N ASP A 120 -7.93 5.26 -1.85
CA ASP A 120 -8.04 6.18 -2.99
C ASP A 120 -8.83 5.58 -4.17
N LEU A 121 -8.90 4.24 -4.31
CA LEU A 121 -9.77 3.58 -5.30
C LEU A 121 -11.24 3.85 -5.03
N CYS A 122 -11.64 3.91 -3.76
CA CYS A 122 -13.01 4.26 -3.41
C CYS A 122 -13.31 5.73 -3.74
N TYR A 123 -12.36 6.63 -3.48
CA TYR A 123 -12.48 8.04 -3.90
C TYR A 123 -12.50 8.21 -5.43
N ALA A 124 -11.88 7.29 -6.17
CA ALA A 124 -11.97 7.23 -7.63
C ALA A 124 -13.31 6.65 -8.15
N GLY A 125 -14.23 6.26 -7.26
CA GLY A 125 -15.59 5.85 -7.60
C GLY A 125 -15.85 4.34 -7.55
N SER A 126 -14.88 3.54 -7.11
CA SER A 126 -15.02 2.08 -7.00
C SER A 126 -15.63 1.62 -5.69
N LYS A 127 -16.26 0.45 -5.70
CA LYS A 127 -16.63 -0.31 -4.50
C LYS A 127 -15.53 -1.33 -4.19
N VAL A 128 -14.84 -1.15 -3.07
CA VAL A 128 -13.64 -1.91 -2.71
C VAL A 128 -13.89 -2.73 -1.46
N ASP A 129 -13.66 -4.03 -1.54
CA ASP A 129 -13.63 -4.92 -0.38
C ASP A 129 -12.20 -5.37 -0.12
N ILE A 130 -11.66 -5.04 1.05
CA ILE A 130 -10.31 -5.41 1.47
C ILE A 130 -10.40 -6.62 2.39
N VAL A 131 -9.59 -7.63 2.09
CA VAL A 131 -9.38 -8.81 2.93
C VAL A 131 -7.90 -8.93 3.31
N ILE A 132 -7.60 -8.68 4.58
CA ILE A 132 -6.25 -8.79 5.13
C ILE A 132 -6.12 -10.20 5.73
N TYR A 133 -5.30 -11.04 5.12
CA TYR A 133 -4.89 -12.32 5.69
C TYR A 133 -3.76 -12.09 6.68
N THR A 134 -3.94 -12.52 7.92
CA THR A 134 -2.93 -12.38 8.98
C THR A 134 -2.96 -13.55 9.95
N THR A 135 -1.83 -13.81 10.59
CA THR A 135 -1.72 -14.80 11.69
C THR A 135 -1.85 -14.16 13.07
N VAL A 136 -2.03 -12.84 13.13
CA VAL A 136 -1.97 -12.07 14.37
C VAL A 136 -3.28 -11.34 14.62
N VAL A 137 -3.78 -11.40 15.85
CA VAL A 137 -4.99 -10.65 16.25
C VAL A 137 -4.61 -9.23 16.65
N TYR A 138 -5.16 -8.26 15.93
CA TYR A 138 -4.92 -6.83 16.13
C TYR A 138 -5.58 -6.35 17.42
N PRO A 139 -4.89 -5.55 18.26
CA PRO A 139 -5.51 -4.88 19.40
C PRO A 139 -6.72 -4.06 18.96
N VAL A 140 -7.73 -4.00 19.82
CA VAL A 140 -8.99 -3.30 19.54
C VAL A 140 -8.77 -1.81 19.24
N ALA A 141 -7.84 -1.15 19.94
CA ALA A 141 -7.50 0.25 19.66
C ALA A 141 -7.02 0.48 18.21
N PHE A 142 -6.25 -0.46 17.65
CA PHE A 142 -5.84 -0.39 16.24
C PHE A 142 -7.00 -0.65 15.29
N ILE A 143 -7.85 -1.63 15.60
CA ILE A 143 -9.05 -1.92 14.82
C ILE A 143 -9.96 -0.67 14.79
N ASP A 144 -10.12 0.02 15.91
CA ASP A 144 -10.88 1.28 16.00
C ASP A 144 -10.23 2.40 15.18
N MET A 145 -8.90 2.54 15.25
CA MET A 145 -8.16 3.51 14.41
C MET A 145 -8.33 3.22 12.91
N PHE A 146 -8.32 1.94 12.51
CA PHE A 146 -8.56 1.53 11.13
C PHE A 146 -9.99 1.82 10.68
N ASN A 147 -10.99 1.72 11.56
CA ASN A 147 -12.36 2.13 11.23
C ASN A 147 -12.43 3.60 10.84
N ASP A 148 -11.65 4.45 11.49
CA ASP A 148 -11.64 5.88 11.22
C ASP A 148 -10.82 6.22 9.96
N ARG A 149 -9.69 5.54 9.75
CA ARG A 149 -8.82 5.75 8.58
C ARG A 149 -9.38 5.19 7.28
N MET A 150 -10.09 4.07 7.34
CA MET A 150 -10.64 3.36 6.18
C MET A 150 -12.05 3.80 5.83
N ARG A 151 -12.49 4.99 6.26
CA ARG A 151 -13.75 5.57 5.78
C ARG A 151 -13.59 6.03 4.34
N CYS A 152 -14.61 5.77 3.55
CA CYS A 152 -14.75 6.36 2.24
C CYS A 152 -15.90 7.34 2.24
N ASN A 153 -15.59 8.64 2.08
CA ASN A 153 -16.59 9.70 2.06
C ASN A 153 -17.02 10.07 0.64
N ASN A 154 -16.81 9.18 -0.33
CA ASN A 154 -17.31 9.39 -1.69
C ASN A 154 -18.85 9.34 -1.67
N PRO A 155 -19.55 10.39 -2.14
CA PRO A 155 -21.01 10.43 -2.10
C PRO A 155 -21.68 9.51 -3.13
N SER A 156 -20.92 8.94 -4.08
CA SER A 156 -21.46 8.03 -5.08
C SER A 156 -22.01 6.76 -4.43
N PRO A 157 -23.25 6.35 -4.74
CA PRO A 157 -23.81 5.09 -4.23
C PRO A 157 -23.08 3.85 -4.78
N ASN A 158 -22.27 4.03 -5.82
CA ASN A 158 -21.47 2.97 -6.44
C ASN A 158 -20.05 2.91 -5.85
N ALA A 159 -19.69 3.84 -4.97
CA ALA A 159 -18.44 3.83 -4.23
C ALA A 159 -18.66 3.28 -2.82
N GLY A 160 -17.69 2.57 -2.29
CA GLY A 160 -17.74 2.07 -0.93
C GLY A 160 -16.46 1.34 -0.57
N LEU A 161 -16.21 1.21 0.74
CA LEU A 161 -15.02 0.54 1.23
C LEU A 161 -15.38 -0.35 2.43
N THR A 162 -14.99 -1.62 2.39
CA THR A 162 -15.10 -2.51 3.54
C THR A 162 -13.76 -3.18 3.83
N THR A 163 -13.49 -3.50 5.10
CA THR A 163 -12.25 -4.16 5.52
C THR A 163 -12.57 -5.37 6.37
N THR A 164 -11.95 -6.50 6.04
CA THR A 164 -12.07 -7.76 6.78
C THR A 164 -10.67 -8.30 7.07
N MET A 165 -10.38 -8.60 8.33
CA MET A 165 -9.18 -9.32 8.75
C MET A 165 -9.53 -10.82 8.86
N MET A 166 -8.93 -11.64 8.01
CA MET A 166 -9.04 -13.09 8.06
C MET A 166 -7.86 -13.67 8.86
N LEU A 167 -8.17 -14.15 10.06
CA LEU A 167 -7.20 -14.78 10.94
C LEU A 167 -6.91 -16.20 10.45
N LYS A 168 -5.61 -16.52 10.34
CA LYS A 168 -5.09 -17.84 9.98
C LYS A 168 -4.16 -18.38 11.07
N PRO A 169 -3.98 -19.70 11.16
CA PRO A 169 -3.02 -20.30 12.09
C PRO A 169 -1.58 -19.81 11.86
N ASN A 170 -0.77 -19.65 12.93
CA ASN A 170 0.62 -19.20 12.80
C ASN A 170 1.49 -20.09 11.90
N HIS A 171 1.26 -21.41 11.86
CA HIS A 171 2.04 -22.32 11.02
C HIS A 171 1.90 -22.05 9.51
N VAL A 172 0.85 -21.35 9.08
CA VAL A 172 0.66 -20.96 7.67
C VAL A 172 1.19 -19.56 7.36
N ARG A 173 1.92 -18.91 8.28
CA ARG A 173 2.44 -17.54 8.10
C ARG A 173 3.18 -17.36 6.78
N LEU A 174 4.02 -18.31 6.39
CA LEU A 174 4.76 -18.26 5.11
C LEU A 174 3.89 -18.55 3.87
N HIS A 175 2.68 -19.06 4.07
CA HIS A 175 1.73 -19.46 3.03
C HIS A 175 0.50 -18.53 2.95
N LEU A 176 0.45 -17.46 3.74
CA LEU A 176 -0.62 -16.44 3.66
C LEU A 176 -0.79 -15.92 2.23
N VAL A 177 0.31 -15.84 1.49
CA VAL A 177 0.38 -15.42 0.09
C VAL A 177 -0.41 -16.31 -0.87
N ASP A 178 -0.88 -17.50 -0.47
CA ASP A 178 -1.69 -18.38 -1.34
C ASP A 178 -3.21 -18.25 -1.07
N TYR A 179 -3.61 -17.81 0.13
CA TYR A 179 -5.02 -17.87 0.58
C TYR A 179 -5.97 -16.97 -0.22
N HIS A 180 -5.44 -15.93 -0.86
CA HIS A 180 -6.24 -15.08 -1.74
C HIS A 180 -6.86 -15.85 -2.91
N ARG A 181 -6.19 -16.90 -3.41
CA ARG A 181 -6.61 -17.60 -4.63
C ARG A 181 -7.96 -18.25 -4.43
N GLN A 182 -8.12 -19.05 -3.38
CA GLN A 182 -9.41 -19.67 -3.06
C GLN A 182 -10.52 -18.62 -2.93
N LEU A 183 -10.27 -17.53 -2.20
CA LEU A 183 -11.27 -16.47 -2.02
C LEU A 183 -11.65 -15.79 -3.35
N PHE A 184 -10.68 -15.53 -4.23
CA PHE A 184 -10.95 -14.94 -5.54
C PHE A 184 -11.86 -15.85 -6.37
N TYR A 185 -11.58 -17.14 -6.38
CA TYR A 185 -12.40 -18.12 -7.11
C TYR A 185 -13.78 -18.34 -6.48
N ASP A 186 -13.89 -18.32 -5.16
CA ASP A 186 -15.18 -18.42 -4.43
C ASP A 186 -16.08 -17.20 -4.70
N ARG A 187 -15.49 -16.05 -5.04
CA ARG A 187 -16.20 -14.79 -5.29
C ARG A 187 -16.07 -14.27 -6.71
N ILE A 188 -15.69 -15.13 -7.64
CA ILE A 188 -15.33 -14.74 -9.01
C ILE A 188 -16.46 -14.03 -9.78
N ASP A 189 -17.71 -14.34 -9.43
CA ASP A 189 -18.91 -13.75 -10.04
C ASP A 189 -19.42 -12.49 -9.32
N GLN A 190 -18.76 -12.08 -8.23
CA GLN A 190 -19.20 -10.96 -7.38
C GLN A 190 -18.43 -9.66 -7.64
N TYR A 191 -17.24 -9.76 -8.25
CA TYR A 191 -16.31 -8.65 -8.45
C TYR A 191 -15.80 -8.61 -9.89
N ASP A 192 -15.40 -7.42 -10.34
CA ASP A 192 -14.88 -7.19 -11.69
C ASP A 192 -13.35 -7.36 -11.72
N VAL A 193 -12.69 -6.90 -10.66
CA VAL A 193 -11.22 -6.88 -10.54
C VAL A 193 -10.79 -7.49 -9.21
N PHE A 194 -9.76 -8.32 -9.28
CA PHE A 194 -9.14 -9.00 -8.16
C PHE A 194 -7.69 -8.55 -8.03
N ILE A 195 -7.30 -8.15 -6.82
CA ILE A 195 -5.97 -7.60 -6.56
C ILE A 195 -5.36 -8.34 -5.39
N TYR A 196 -4.26 -9.06 -5.62
CA TYR A 196 -3.44 -9.62 -4.55
C TYR A 196 -2.22 -8.74 -4.33
N THR A 197 -1.85 -8.49 -3.07
CA THR A 197 -0.63 -7.77 -2.70
C THR A 197 -0.06 -8.20 -1.34
N GLU A 198 1.24 -7.93 -1.13
CA GLU A 198 1.87 -7.94 0.20
C GLU A 198 1.62 -6.59 0.92
N ASP A 199 1.85 -6.56 2.23
CA ASP A 199 1.63 -5.40 3.12
C ASP A 199 2.66 -4.27 2.96
N ASP A 200 3.53 -4.37 1.96
CA ASP A 200 4.59 -3.40 1.65
C ASP A 200 4.62 -2.98 0.18
N ILE A 201 3.54 -3.23 -0.59
CA ILE A 201 3.46 -2.79 -1.99
C ILE A 201 2.29 -1.83 -2.17
N ARG A 202 2.60 -0.57 -2.51
CA ARG A 202 1.60 0.47 -2.66
C ARG A 202 0.84 0.33 -3.98
N ILE A 203 -0.49 0.39 -3.89
CA ILE A 203 -1.40 0.38 -5.03
C ILE A 203 -2.03 1.76 -5.15
N SER A 204 -2.21 2.23 -6.39
CA SER A 204 -2.86 3.52 -6.66
C SER A 204 -4.00 3.35 -7.68
N PRO A 205 -4.96 4.30 -7.73
CA PRO A 205 -5.96 4.36 -8.79
C PRO A 205 -5.35 4.32 -10.18
N THR A 206 -4.26 5.04 -10.40
CA THR A 206 -3.52 5.05 -11.69
C THR A 206 -3.06 3.65 -12.07
N THR A 207 -2.54 2.87 -11.13
CA THR A 207 -2.08 1.50 -11.37
C THR A 207 -3.24 0.59 -11.83
N VAL A 208 -4.39 0.67 -11.15
CA VAL A 208 -5.56 -0.16 -11.49
C VAL A 208 -6.16 0.27 -12.83
N ALA A 209 -6.28 1.58 -13.08
CA ALA A 209 -6.77 2.11 -14.34
C ALA A 209 -5.87 1.73 -15.52
N ALA A 210 -4.55 1.85 -15.36
CA ALA A 210 -3.57 1.44 -16.38
C ALA A 210 -3.63 -0.07 -16.64
N TYR A 211 -3.76 -0.89 -15.59
CA TYR A 211 -3.92 -2.33 -15.73
C TYR A 211 -5.15 -2.69 -16.56
N LEU A 212 -6.30 -2.09 -16.27
CA LEU A 212 -7.55 -2.36 -17.00
C LEU A 212 -7.47 -1.88 -18.44
N HIS A 213 -6.93 -0.67 -18.67
CA HIS A 213 -6.72 -0.14 -20.01
C HIS A 213 -5.87 -1.08 -20.86
N GLU A 214 -4.74 -1.54 -20.32
CA GLU A 214 -3.82 -2.42 -21.03
C GLU A 214 -4.37 -3.83 -21.19
N THR A 215 -5.12 -4.36 -20.22
CA THR A 215 -5.79 -5.66 -20.34
C THR A 215 -6.81 -5.64 -21.49
N ASN A 216 -7.62 -4.57 -21.58
CA ASN A 216 -8.55 -4.38 -22.68
C ASN A 216 -7.84 -4.19 -24.02
N ARG A 217 -6.69 -3.50 -24.02
CA ARG A 217 -5.87 -3.32 -25.23
C ARG A 217 -5.33 -4.66 -25.74
N VAL A 218 -4.79 -5.50 -24.86
CA VAL A 218 -4.33 -6.85 -25.21
C VAL A 218 -5.48 -7.65 -25.83
N GLU A 219 -6.65 -7.68 -25.18
CA GLU A 219 -7.85 -8.33 -25.72
C GLU A 219 -8.27 -7.80 -27.10
N SER A 220 -8.16 -6.48 -27.33
CA SER A 220 -8.49 -5.87 -28.62
C SER A 220 -7.51 -6.26 -29.74
N ILE A 221 -6.25 -6.55 -29.41
CA ILE A 221 -5.20 -6.87 -30.38
C ILE A 221 -5.24 -8.35 -30.78
N VAL A 222 -5.39 -9.25 -29.79
CA VAL A 222 -5.28 -10.70 -30.04
C VAL A 222 -6.59 -11.47 -29.95
N GLY A 223 -7.66 -10.81 -29.53
CA GLY A 223 -8.96 -11.44 -29.29
C GLY A 223 -9.08 -12.07 -27.91
N SER A 224 -10.32 -12.20 -27.44
CA SER A 224 -10.65 -12.62 -26.06
C SER A 224 -10.07 -13.97 -25.66
N GLN A 225 -10.08 -14.97 -26.55
CA GLN A 225 -9.57 -16.30 -26.26
C GLN A 225 -8.04 -16.28 -26.09
N HIS A 226 -7.31 -15.67 -27.02
CA HIS A 226 -5.84 -15.60 -26.98
C HIS A 226 -5.33 -14.69 -25.87
N ALA A 227 -6.09 -13.65 -25.51
CA ALA A 227 -5.75 -12.75 -24.42
C ALA A 227 -5.58 -13.46 -23.06
N THR A 228 -6.26 -14.61 -22.87
CA THR A 228 -6.16 -15.41 -21.64
C THR A 228 -4.78 -16.05 -21.42
N ASP A 229 -3.95 -16.13 -22.46
CA ASP A 229 -2.56 -16.58 -22.38
C ASP A 229 -1.63 -15.54 -21.74
N PHE A 230 -2.13 -14.33 -21.51
CA PHE A 230 -1.36 -13.20 -21.02
C PHE A 230 -1.95 -12.60 -19.76
N ASN A 231 -1.09 -11.94 -18.97
CA ASN A 231 -1.53 -11.03 -17.93
C ASN A 231 -0.66 -9.77 -17.97
N VAL A 232 -1.31 -8.60 -17.93
CA VAL A 232 -0.60 -7.34 -17.76
C VAL A 232 0.04 -7.36 -16.37
N GLY A 233 1.37 -7.29 -16.36
CA GLY A 233 2.15 -7.33 -15.15
C GLY A 233 2.45 -5.95 -14.60
N ILE A 234 2.97 -5.95 -13.38
CA ILE A 234 3.51 -4.76 -12.71
C ILE A 234 4.99 -4.96 -12.44
N VAL A 235 5.70 -3.85 -12.27
CA VAL A 235 7.11 -3.84 -11.88
C VAL A 235 7.29 -3.10 -10.57
N ARG A 236 7.90 -3.75 -9.59
CA ARG A 236 8.23 -3.09 -8.32
C ARG A 236 9.51 -2.30 -8.44
N TYR A 237 9.48 -1.09 -7.89
CA TYR A 237 10.68 -0.32 -7.62
C TYR A 237 10.73 0.04 -6.14
N GLU A 238 11.93 0.30 -5.66
CA GLU A 238 12.21 0.70 -4.28
C GLU A 238 13.18 1.87 -4.30
N TYR A 239 13.16 2.64 -3.22
CA TYR A 239 14.20 3.63 -3.01
C TYR A 239 15.42 3.02 -2.30
N ASP A 240 16.60 3.12 -2.91
CA ASP A 240 17.89 2.79 -2.34
C ASP A 240 18.35 3.92 -1.42
N PHE A 241 18.11 3.74 -0.13
CA PHE A 241 18.61 4.66 0.88
C PHE A 241 19.96 4.16 1.41
N PRO A 242 20.96 5.05 1.59
CA PRO A 242 22.23 4.65 2.16
C PRO A 242 22.03 4.01 3.54
N GLU A 243 22.70 2.87 3.74
CA GLU A 243 22.51 1.97 4.89
C GLU A 243 22.82 2.64 6.24
N ASN A 244 23.60 3.71 6.23
CA ASN A 244 24.03 4.49 7.40
C ASN A 244 23.23 5.79 7.62
N VAL A 245 22.17 6.03 6.84
CA VAL A 245 21.42 7.29 6.91
C VAL A 245 20.04 7.05 7.51
N VAL A 246 19.84 7.56 8.72
CA VAL A 246 18.48 7.74 9.27
C VAL A 246 17.80 8.79 8.40
N ILE A 247 16.68 8.45 7.77
CA ILE A 247 15.91 9.42 6.98
C ILE A 247 15.23 10.41 7.92
N THR A 248 15.63 11.66 7.79
CA THR A 248 15.15 12.83 8.53
C THR A 248 15.06 14.00 7.56
N ASP A 249 14.45 15.11 7.98
CA ASP A 249 14.43 16.35 7.20
C ASP A 249 15.83 16.81 6.76
N LYS A 250 16.86 16.48 7.55
CA LYS A 250 18.26 16.85 7.30
C LYS A 250 19.02 15.84 6.45
N THR A 251 18.45 14.69 6.11
CA THR A 251 19.17 13.61 5.43
C THR A 251 18.43 13.09 4.21
N ARG A 252 17.22 13.60 3.92
CA ARG A 252 16.45 13.31 2.70
C ARG A 252 17.16 13.66 1.39
N HIS A 253 18.23 14.44 1.44
CA HIS A 253 19.07 14.79 0.29
C HIS A 253 20.24 13.83 0.06
N ALA A 254 20.48 12.85 0.94
CA ALA A 254 21.56 11.86 0.81
C ALA A 254 21.25 10.76 -0.22
N THR A 255 20.34 11.05 -1.13
CA THR A 255 19.77 10.18 -2.14
C THR A 255 20.68 10.14 -3.38
N GLU A 256 21.81 9.46 -3.32
CA GLU A 256 22.64 9.15 -4.49
C GLU A 256 22.28 7.75 -5.01
N ASN A 257 21.90 7.60 -6.29
CA ASN A 257 21.47 6.34 -6.93
C ASN A 257 20.20 5.69 -6.34
N VAL A 258 19.15 6.50 -6.18
CA VAL A 258 18.00 6.18 -5.34
C VAL A 258 17.01 5.15 -5.80
N THR A 259 17.00 4.66 -7.03
CA THR A 259 15.91 3.76 -7.44
C THR A 259 16.45 2.42 -7.86
N ARG A 260 16.16 1.39 -7.06
CA ARG A 260 16.38 -0.01 -7.43
C ARG A 260 15.09 -0.57 -7.97
N VAL A 261 15.21 -1.39 -9.00
CA VAL A 261 14.10 -2.22 -9.46
C VAL A 261 14.33 -3.60 -8.87
N TYR A 262 13.34 -4.18 -8.18
CA TYR A 262 13.52 -5.32 -7.24
C TYR A 262 14.11 -6.60 -7.90
N TRP A 263 14.27 -6.64 -9.21
CA TRP A 263 14.91 -7.73 -9.94
C TRP A 263 16.40 -7.92 -9.59
N GLU A 264 17.03 -6.94 -8.95
CA GLU A 264 18.49 -6.89 -8.71
C GLU A 264 19.03 -7.83 -7.60
N HIS A 265 18.21 -8.68 -6.97
CA HIS A 265 18.65 -9.56 -5.86
C HIS A 265 19.73 -10.60 -6.19
N LEU A 266 20.22 -10.66 -7.43
CA LEU A 266 21.22 -11.63 -7.88
C LEU A 266 22.59 -11.03 -8.23
N GLY A 267 22.92 -9.85 -7.70
CA GLY A 267 24.32 -9.48 -7.41
C GLY A 267 25.16 -8.91 -8.55
N LYS A 268 24.56 -8.37 -9.61
CA LYS A 268 25.15 -7.46 -10.62
C LYS A 268 24.01 -6.62 -11.24
N PRO A 269 24.23 -5.43 -11.82
CA PRO A 269 23.19 -4.74 -12.58
C PRO A 269 22.69 -5.66 -13.71
N ILE A 270 21.45 -6.13 -13.61
CA ILE A 270 20.83 -7.09 -14.55
C ILE A 270 20.08 -6.34 -15.66
N PHE A 271 20.62 -5.24 -16.19
CA PHE A 271 19.91 -4.57 -17.30
C PHE A 271 20.06 -5.32 -18.60
N GLU A 272 21.22 -5.97 -18.82
CA GLU A 272 21.36 -6.90 -19.93
C GLU A 272 20.46 -8.12 -19.69
N LYS A 273 19.46 -8.32 -20.57
CA LYS A 273 18.54 -9.47 -20.58
C LYS A 273 17.52 -9.53 -19.42
N ALA A 274 17.19 -8.39 -18.79
CA ALA A 274 16.07 -8.35 -17.84
C ALA A 274 14.71 -8.52 -18.51
N VAL A 275 14.59 -8.01 -19.74
CA VAL A 275 13.35 -8.03 -20.52
C VAL A 275 13.59 -8.72 -21.85
N ASP A 276 12.57 -9.43 -22.30
CA ASP A 276 12.53 -10.12 -23.58
C ASP A 276 11.42 -9.50 -24.45
N LYS A 277 11.59 -9.53 -25.77
CA LYS A 277 10.45 -9.25 -26.67
C LYS A 277 9.40 -10.33 -26.47
N VAL A 278 8.13 -9.93 -26.51
CA VAL A 278 7.03 -10.89 -26.52
C VAL A 278 7.09 -11.68 -27.83
N GLU A 279 6.99 -13.00 -27.75
CA GLU A 279 7.05 -13.90 -28.93
C GLU A 279 5.84 -13.74 -29.86
N ASP A 280 4.70 -13.28 -29.32
CA ASP A 280 3.50 -13.00 -30.09
C ASP A 280 3.73 -11.79 -31.00
N GLU A 281 3.64 -11.99 -32.32
CA GLU A 281 3.96 -10.97 -33.33
C GLU A 281 3.09 -9.72 -33.19
N ALA A 282 1.80 -9.88 -32.83
CA ALA A 282 0.86 -8.77 -32.72
C ALA A 282 1.11 -7.92 -31.47
N LEU A 283 1.59 -8.54 -30.38
CA LEU A 283 1.91 -7.84 -29.12
C LEU A 283 3.35 -7.32 -29.06
N SER A 284 4.28 -7.93 -29.79
CA SER A 284 5.72 -7.59 -29.77
C SER A 284 6.08 -6.11 -30.01
N PRO A 285 5.29 -5.29 -30.76
CA PRO A 285 5.58 -3.87 -30.91
C PRO A 285 5.22 -3.03 -29.69
N TYR A 286 4.34 -3.52 -28.82
CA TYR A 286 3.70 -2.75 -27.75
C TYR A 286 4.09 -3.23 -26.35
N TYR A 287 4.48 -4.49 -26.24
CA TYR A 287 4.75 -5.16 -24.97
C TYR A 287 6.11 -5.83 -24.96
N MET A 288 6.70 -5.87 -23.77
CA MET A 288 7.85 -6.71 -23.43
C MET A 288 7.44 -7.71 -22.34
N SER A 289 8.19 -8.79 -22.21
CA SER A 289 8.07 -9.73 -21.09
C SER A 289 9.32 -9.66 -20.22
N MET A 290 9.23 -10.26 -19.05
CA MET A 290 10.33 -10.31 -18.09
C MET A 290 10.94 -11.71 -18.06
N HIS A 291 12.26 -11.79 -17.92
CA HIS A 291 12.90 -13.09 -17.76
C HIS A 291 12.58 -13.74 -16.40
N LEU A 292 12.45 -12.91 -15.36
CA LEU A 292 12.14 -13.34 -14.00
C LEU A 292 10.86 -12.65 -13.54
N HIS A 293 9.76 -13.40 -13.49
CA HIS A 293 8.48 -12.92 -13.01
C HIS A 293 8.44 -12.98 -11.47
N HIS A 294 8.56 -11.82 -10.84
CA HIS A 294 8.69 -11.65 -9.40
C HIS A 294 7.98 -10.36 -8.96
N GLN A 295 6.68 -10.45 -8.74
CA GLN A 295 5.85 -9.26 -8.58
C GLN A 295 5.40 -8.99 -7.15
N GLY A 296 5.26 -10.00 -6.28
CA GLY A 296 4.74 -9.83 -4.91
C GLY A 296 3.27 -9.36 -4.84
N MET A 297 2.71 -8.94 -5.98
CA MET A 297 1.33 -8.55 -6.19
C MET A 297 0.92 -8.92 -7.62
N TYR A 298 -0.37 -9.01 -7.90
CA TYR A 298 -0.89 -9.06 -9.27
C TYR A 298 -2.33 -8.57 -9.30
N LEU A 299 -2.79 -8.22 -10.50
CA LEU A 299 -4.19 -7.94 -10.79
C LEU A 299 -4.71 -8.98 -11.79
N ALA A 300 -6.00 -9.28 -11.68
CA ALA A 300 -6.72 -10.14 -12.60
C ALA A 300 -8.17 -9.64 -12.75
N THR A 301 -8.71 -9.70 -13.96
CA THR A 301 -10.16 -9.55 -14.18
C THR A 301 -10.87 -10.87 -13.87
N ALA A 302 -12.19 -10.80 -13.64
CA ALA A 302 -13.02 -12.00 -13.49
C ALA A 302 -12.90 -12.95 -14.70
N SER A 303 -12.82 -12.41 -15.92
CA SER A 303 -12.69 -13.20 -17.15
C SER A 303 -11.36 -13.97 -17.20
N LEU A 304 -10.25 -13.32 -16.83
CA LEU A 304 -8.94 -13.97 -16.78
C LEU A 304 -8.91 -15.10 -15.74
N LEU A 305 -9.40 -14.85 -14.53
CA LEU A 305 -9.45 -15.90 -13.51
C LEU A 305 -10.28 -17.10 -13.96
N LYS A 306 -11.45 -16.88 -14.58
CA LYS A 306 -12.31 -17.96 -15.11
C LYS A 306 -11.57 -18.78 -16.16
N ALA A 307 -10.91 -18.11 -17.11
CA ALA A 307 -10.12 -18.79 -18.14
C ALA A 307 -8.97 -19.61 -17.55
N TRP A 308 -8.29 -19.10 -16.52
CA TRP A 308 -7.20 -19.83 -15.87
C TRP A 308 -7.69 -21.04 -15.08
N LYS A 309 -8.90 -21.00 -14.51
CA LYS A 309 -9.50 -22.16 -13.81
C LYS A 309 -9.66 -23.37 -14.72
N ASP A 310 -10.09 -23.12 -15.96
CA ASP A 310 -10.42 -24.17 -16.92
C ASP A 310 -9.21 -24.55 -17.82
N ARG A 311 -8.07 -23.86 -17.64
CA ARG A 311 -6.85 -24.08 -18.43
C ARG A 311 -6.19 -25.40 -18.04
N GLU A 312 -5.82 -26.19 -19.05
CA GLU A 312 -5.13 -27.46 -18.84
C GLU A 312 -3.83 -27.25 -18.03
N ASN A 313 -3.63 -28.08 -17.00
CA ASN A 313 -2.48 -28.04 -16.09
C ASN A 313 -2.34 -26.75 -15.24
N CYS A 314 -3.32 -25.84 -15.30
CA CYS A 314 -3.37 -24.69 -14.40
C CYS A 314 -4.17 -25.05 -13.14
N LYS A 315 -3.51 -24.96 -11.99
CA LYS A 315 -4.10 -25.18 -10.65
C LYS A 315 -3.90 -23.92 -9.81
N PHE A 316 -4.24 -22.78 -10.40
CA PHE A 316 -4.04 -21.49 -9.74
C PHE A 316 -5.05 -21.30 -8.60
N ASP A 317 -6.24 -21.87 -8.71
CA ASP A 317 -7.29 -21.84 -7.69
C ASP A 317 -7.00 -22.70 -6.46
N GLU A 318 -6.14 -23.71 -6.59
CA GLU A 318 -5.76 -24.60 -5.49
C GLU A 318 -4.71 -23.98 -4.56
N ILE A 319 -5.07 -23.78 -3.29
CA ILE A 319 -4.09 -23.52 -2.22
C ILE A 319 -3.30 -24.81 -1.98
N ARG A 320 -1.97 -24.71 -1.95
CA ARG A 320 -1.11 -25.82 -1.52
C ARG A 320 -0.58 -25.52 -0.13
N ASP A 321 -1.08 -26.24 0.87
CA ASP A 321 -0.44 -26.27 2.18
C ASP A 321 0.89 -27.01 2.02
N ARG A 322 1.98 -26.24 1.90
CA ARG A 322 3.31 -26.80 1.65
C ARG A 322 4.02 -26.89 2.98
N PRO A 323 4.27 -28.10 3.51
CA PRO A 323 5.04 -28.20 4.74
C PRO A 323 6.42 -27.58 4.53
N SER A 324 7.00 -27.09 5.62
CA SER A 324 8.41 -26.71 5.66
C SER A 324 9.28 -27.84 5.12
N ASN A 325 10.30 -27.49 4.34
CA ASN A 325 11.27 -28.45 3.84
C ASN A 325 11.95 -29.13 5.05
N PRO A 326 11.89 -30.47 5.19
CA PRO A 326 12.45 -31.15 6.36
C PRO A 326 13.94 -30.89 6.58
N LYS A 327 14.68 -30.59 5.50
CA LYS A 327 16.12 -30.28 5.55
C LYS A 327 16.41 -28.78 5.73
N LYS A 328 15.42 -27.92 5.48
CA LYS A 328 15.50 -26.46 5.63
C LYS A 328 14.14 -25.92 6.11
N PRO A 329 13.81 -26.06 7.41
CA PRO A 329 12.47 -25.76 7.91
C PRO A 329 11.98 -24.33 7.62
N SER A 330 12.91 -23.40 7.42
CA SER A 330 12.67 -22.01 6.98
C SER A 330 12.22 -21.82 5.54
N GLN A 331 12.16 -22.88 4.75
CA GLN A 331 11.86 -22.85 3.33
C GLN A 331 10.67 -23.75 3.03
N PRO A 332 9.77 -23.37 2.10
CA PRO A 332 8.75 -24.28 1.61
C PRO A 332 9.40 -25.47 0.88
N THR A 333 8.71 -26.61 0.83
CA THR A 333 9.16 -27.79 0.07
C THR A 333 9.33 -27.53 -1.44
N GLU A 334 8.61 -26.57 -1.99
CA GLU A 334 8.68 -26.15 -3.39
C GLU A 334 8.80 -24.61 -3.49
N GLY A 335 9.80 -24.13 -4.23
CA GLY A 335 10.11 -22.71 -4.39
C GLY A 335 11.21 -22.25 -3.43
N THR A 336 11.97 -21.23 -3.83
CA THR A 336 13.14 -20.77 -3.05
C THR A 336 12.80 -19.68 -2.04
N GLN A 337 11.67 -18.96 -2.17
CA GLN A 337 11.16 -17.95 -1.23
C GLN A 337 9.65 -17.68 -1.45
N ARG A 338 8.92 -17.25 -0.40
CA ARG A 338 7.47 -16.91 -0.40
C ARG A 338 7.02 -16.07 -1.61
N VAL A 339 7.88 -15.13 -1.96
CA VAL A 339 7.65 -14.05 -2.92
C VAL A 339 7.54 -14.54 -4.37
N TRP A 340 8.07 -15.72 -4.65
CA TRP A 340 8.02 -16.31 -5.99
C TRP A 340 6.75 -17.09 -6.22
N MET A 341 5.96 -17.41 -5.18
CA MET A 341 4.94 -18.43 -5.30
C MET A 341 3.78 -18.03 -6.21
N SER A 342 3.18 -16.86 -6.00
CA SER A 342 2.08 -16.39 -6.86
C SER A 342 2.54 -16.19 -8.29
N SER A 343 3.71 -15.61 -8.49
CA SER A 343 4.29 -15.44 -9.83
C SER A 343 4.65 -16.77 -10.48
N GLN A 344 5.19 -17.74 -9.74
CA GLN A 344 5.58 -19.04 -10.30
C GLN A 344 4.36 -19.90 -10.65
N MET A 345 3.31 -19.90 -9.82
CA MET A 345 2.08 -20.65 -10.10
C MET A 345 1.34 -20.10 -11.32
N LEU A 346 1.38 -18.78 -11.52
CA LEU A 346 0.75 -18.13 -12.67
C LEU A 346 1.62 -18.18 -13.93
N TYR A 347 2.87 -17.72 -13.84
CA TYR A 347 3.74 -17.51 -15.00
C TYR A 347 4.67 -18.69 -15.32
N GLY A 348 4.87 -19.62 -14.38
CA GLY A 348 5.76 -20.76 -14.58
C GLY A 348 5.20 -21.73 -15.62
N GLY A 349 6.01 -22.11 -16.61
CA GLY A 349 5.59 -23.00 -17.70
C GLY A 349 5.20 -24.44 -17.29
N ARG A 350 5.53 -24.88 -16.06
CA ARG A 350 5.05 -26.15 -15.49
C ARG A 350 3.72 -26.03 -14.74
N HIS A 351 3.18 -24.82 -14.66
CA HIS A 351 1.92 -24.49 -14.01
C HIS A 351 0.98 -23.91 -15.06
N CYS A 352 0.47 -22.69 -14.88
CA CYS A 352 -0.45 -22.09 -15.83
C CYS A 352 0.23 -21.59 -17.12
N GLY A 353 1.53 -21.25 -17.05
CA GLY A 353 2.30 -20.78 -18.21
C GLY A 353 1.75 -19.50 -18.84
N VAL A 354 1.08 -18.65 -18.05
CA VAL A 354 0.63 -17.32 -18.49
C VAL A 354 1.86 -16.47 -18.76
N LYS A 355 1.85 -15.65 -19.81
CA LYS A 355 2.95 -14.73 -20.12
C LYS A 355 2.68 -13.36 -19.48
N GLN A 356 3.64 -12.87 -18.70
CA GLN A 356 3.58 -11.50 -18.19
C GLN A 356 3.85 -10.51 -19.34
N LEU A 357 2.97 -9.52 -19.50
CA LEU A 357 3.14 -8.40 -20.43
C LEU A 357 3.42 -7.11 -19.67
N LEU A 358 4.40 -6.35 -20.13
CA LEU A 358 4.69 -5.01 -19.67
C LEU A 358 4.55 -4.05 -20.85
N PRO A 359 3.63 -3.06 -20.80
CA PRO A 359 3.47 -2.11 -21.89
C PRO A 359 4.71 -1.24 -21.97
N VAL A 360 5.21 -1.03 -23.19
CA VAL A 360 6.39 -0.17 -23.43
C VAL A 360 6.03 1.29 -23.20
N GLU A 361 4.87 1.73 -23.69
CA GLU A 361 4.43 3.14 -23.62
C GLU A 361 3.92 3.52 -22.22
N ASN A 362 3.18 2.62 -21.57
CA ASN A 362 2.56 2.87 -20.25
C ASN A 362 3.33 2.24 -19.08
N PHE A 363 4.58 1.84 -19.30
CA PHE A 363 5.41 1.15 -18.33
C PHE A 363 5.41 1.83 -16.95
N GLY A 364 5.62 3.15 -16.91
CA GLY A 364 5.72 3.91 -15.66
C GLY A 364 4.45 3.86 -14.79
N GLN A 365 3.27 3.72 -15.38
CA GLN A 365 2.01 3.62 -14.64
C GLN A 365 1.80 2.25 -13.98
N LEU A 366 2.52 1.24 -14.47
CA LEU A 366 2.56 -0.12 -13.92
C LEU A 366 3.86 -0.39 -13.15
N THR A 367 4.64 0.66 -12.87
CA THR A 367 5.65 0.61 -11.82
C THR A 367 5.03 0.95 -10.48
N VAL A 368 5.21 0.09 -9.48
CA VAL A 368 4.64 0.27 -8.14
C VAL A 368 5.75 0.41 -7.11
N LEU A 369 5.51 1.27 -6.13
CA LEU A 369 6.43 1.46 -5.02
C LEU A 369 6.31 0.27 -4.07
N HIS A 370 7.39 -0.51 -3.98
CA HIS A 370 7.60 -1.40 -2.87
C HIS A 370 8.24 -0.59 -1.75
N LEU A 371 7.55 -0.51 -0.63
CA LEU A 371 8.00 0.22 0.54
C LEU A 371 9.24 -0.48 1.11
N PRO A 372 10.23 0.25 1.63
CA PRO A 372 11.46 -0.35 2.16
C PRO A 372 11.13 -1.36 3.26
N ASN A 373 11.10 -2.64 2.89
CA ASN A 373 10.62 -3.72 3.73
C ASN A 373 11.48 -3.85 5.00
N LYS A 374 10.97 -4.48 6.08
CA LYS A 374 11.83 -5.04 7.16
C LYS A 374 12.96 -5.91 6.62
N ASN A 375 12.75 -6.47 5.42
CA ASN A 375 13.74 -7.20 4.66
C ASN A 375 14.91 -6.33 4.15
N TYR A 376 14.84 -5.00 4.16
CA TYR A 376 16.00 -4.13 3.90
C TYR A 376 16.86 -3.91 5.14
N ARG A 377 16.29 -4.05 6.34
CA ARG A 377 17.09 -4.43 7.51
C ARG A 377 17.57 -5.88 7.45
N ARG A 378 17.32 -6.67 6.38
CA ARG A 378 18.23 -7.77 6.02
C ARG A 378 19.48 -7.16 5.40
N VAL A 379 20.28 -6.63 6.31
CA VAL A 379 21.69 -6.92 6.37
C VAL A 379 22.01 -8.28 5.70
N GLY A 380 22.53 -8.29 4.47
CA GLY A 380 23.30 -9.37 3.80
C GLY A 380 22.79 -10.82 3.83
N LYS A 381 23.58 -11.72 3.22
CA LYS A 381 23.32 -13.17 3.11
C LYS A 381 23.30 -13.94 4.45
N GLN A 382 23.34 -13.23 5.58
CA GLN A 382 23.61 -13.72 6.93
C GLN A 382 23.22 -12.74 8.05
N GLY A 383 22.52 -11.64 7.77
CA GLY A 383 22.46 -10.57 8.77
C GLY A 383 23.67 -9.62 8.72
N ARG A 384 24.27 -9.30 7.55
CA ARG A 384 25.31 -8.25 7.45
C ARG A 384 25.11 -7.10 6.45
N ILE A 385 24.91 -5.91 7.03
CA ILE A 385 25.68 -4.67 6.85
C ILE A 385 26.12 -4.33 8.28
N GLY A 386 27.41 -4.51 8.60
CA GLY A 386 27.96 -4.21 9.94
C GLY A 386 27.74 -5.23 11.06
N GLY A 387 27.04 -6.34 10.84
CA GLY A 387 27.08 -7.46 11.80
C GLY A 387 28.52 -7.98 11.92
N SER A 388 29.03 -8.26 13.12
CA SER A 388 30.24 -9.09 13.26
C SER A 388 29.87 -10.57 13.03
N ASP A 389 30.82 -11.51 13.04
CA ASP A 389 30.50 -12.94 12.95
C ASP A 389 29.70 -13.41 14.19
N ASN A 390 29.53 -12.50 15.15
CA ASN A 390 28.79 -12.64 16.39
C ASN A 390 27.44 -11.91 16.37
N ALA A 391 26.97 -11.41 15.22
CA ALA A 391 25.61 -10.88 15.11
C ALA A 391 24.60 -12.02 15.40
N PRO A 392 23.55 -11.79 16.20
CA PRO A 392 22.55 -12.82 16.48
C PRO A 392 22.01 -13.39 15.18
N LYS A 393 22.01 -14.72 15.06
CA LYS A 393 21.40 -15.38 13.92
C LYS A 393 19.92 -15.05 13.91
N ASN A 394 19.46 -14.38 12.86
CA ASN A 394 18.02 -14.28 12.61
C ASN A 394 17.54 -15.65 12.11
N GLU A 395 17.19 -16.53 13.05
CA GLU A 395 16.64 -17.86 12.76
C GLU A 395 15.16 -17.74 12.38
N PHE A 396 14.90 -17.21 11.18
CA PHE A 396 13.57 -17.22 10.56
C PHE A 396 13.24 -18.64 10.13
N SER A 397 12.73 -19.50 11.02
CA SER A 397 12.45 -20.88 10.63
C SER A 397 11.27 -21.57 11.31
N ASP A 398 10.82 -21.10 12.48
CA ASP A 398 9.82 -21.81 13.28
C ASP A 398 8.82 -20.89 14.01
N GLY A 399 8.87 -19.56 13.79
CA GLY A 399 8.00 -18.62 14.49
C GLY A 399 8.43 -18.27 15.91
N THR A 400 9.69 -18.53 16.29
CA THR A 400 10.29 -18.13 17.58
C THR A 400 11.19 -16.89 17.48
N GLU A 401 11.07 -16.13 16.39
CA GLU A 401 11.98 -15.01 16.10
C GLU A 401 11.84 -13.85 17.09
N VAL A 402 12.97 -13.37 17.65
CA VAL A 402 13.00 -12.17 18.49
C VAL A 402 13.30 -10.94 17.63
N PHE A 403 12.27 -10.16 17.30
CA PHE A 403 12.42 -8.96 16.49
C PHE A 403 12.99 -7.80 17.30
N GLN A 404 13.86 -7.00 16.67
CA GLN A 404 14.30 -5.74 17.25
C GLN A 404 13.08 -4.80 17.35
N ARG A 405 12.78 -4.36 18.58
CA ARG A 405 11.56 -3.61 18.90
C ARG A 405 11.39 -2.40 17.99
N SER A 406 10.14 -2.17 17.55
CA SER A 406 9.73 -0.92 16.91
C SER A 406 10.12 0.26 17.81
N HIS A 407 10.60 1.35 17.22
CA HIS A 407 10.85 2.55 18.01
C HIS A 407 9.53 3.00 18.67
N PRO A 408 9.50 3.32 19.98
CA PRO A 408 8.26 3.67 20.69
C PRO A 408 7.47 4.82 20.04
N LEU A 409 8.15 5.68 19.28
CA LEU A 409 7.53 6.79 18.54
C LEU A 409 6.68 6.36 17.33
N LEU A 410 6.78 5.11 16.84
CA LEU A 410 6.00 4.64 15.69
C LEU A 410 4.50 4.55 15.99
N LEU A 411 4.09 4.57 17.26
CA LEU A 411 2.70 4.48 17.67
C LEU A 411 2.07 5.80 18.11
N LYS A 412 2.74 6.93 17.87
CA LYS A 412 2.22 8.25 18.26
C LYS A 412 0.86 8.57 17.63
N ALA A 413 0.59 8.07 16.42
CA ALA A 413 -0.72 8.23 15.81
C ALA A 413 -1.81 7.44 16.57
N LEU A 414 -1.51 6.24 17.05
CA LEU A 414 -2.43 5.46 17.87
C LEU A 414 -2.63 6.10 19.25
N GLU A 415 -1.54 6.58 19.88
CA GLU A 415 -1.65 7.32 21.14
C GLU A 415 -2.57 8.54 20.97
N LEU A 416 -2.36 9.34 19.92
CA LEU A 416 -3.22 10.49 19.62
C LEU A 416 -4.67 10.06 19.38
N HIS A 417 -4.88 8.97 18.63
CA HIS A 417 -6.22 8.41 18.41
C HIS A 417 -6.91 8.04 19.73
N VAL A 418 -6.20 7.37 20.64
CA VAL A 418 -6.72 7.03 21.98
C VAL A 418 -7.03 8.28 22.79
N GLU A 419 -6.14 9.26 22.83
CA GLU A 419 -6.38 10.52 23.56
C GLU A 419 -7.58 11.28 22.98
N MET A 420 -7.76 11.29 21.66
CA MET A 420 -8.97 11.84 21.03
C MET A 420 -10.23 11.09 21.47
N LYS A 421 -10.20 9.76 21.58
CA LYS A 421 -11.36 8.97 22.01
C LYS A 421 -11.70 9.18 23.49
N LYS A 422 -10.69 9.44 24.33
CA LYS A 422 -10.87 9.83 25.74
C LYS A 422 -11.51 11.21 25.87
N GLU A 423 -11.03 12.19 25.11
CA GLU A 423 -11.56 13.56 25.14
C GLU A 423 -12.97 13.66 24.54
N PHE A 424 -13.29 12.81 23.56
CA PHE A 424 -14.55 12.82 22.83
C PHE A 424 -15.31 11.49 22.92
N PRO A 425 -15.78 11.07 24.12
CA PRO A 425 -16.43 9.76 24.32
C PRO A 425 -17.75 9.62 23.55
N ASN A 426 -18.37 10.73 23.15
CA ASN A 426 -19.61 10.72 22.37
C ASN A 426 -19.40 10.46 20.86
N LEU A 427 -18.18 10.61 20.33
CA LEU A 427 -17.84 10.30 18.93
C LEU A 427 -17.79 8.80 18.62
N GLN A 428 -17.92 7.97 19.66
CA GLN A 428 -17.83 6.52 19.57
C GLN A 428 -18.92 5.92 18.64
N LYS A 429 -20.04 6.62 18.36
CA LYS A 429 -21.18 6.14 17.54
C LYS A 429 -20.95 5.98 16.04
N SER A 430 -19.73 6.20 15.55
CA SER A 430 -19.48 6.33 14.11
C SER A 430 -19.38 5.01 13.34
N ASN A 431 -19.30 3.86 14.02
CA ASN A 431 -19.23 2.52 13.42
C ASN A 431 -20.51 1.71 13.63
N ILE A 432 -21.65 2.39 13.78
CA ILE A 432 -22.95 1.78 14.02
C ILE A 432 -23.86 2.07 12.83
N GLY A 433 -24.26 1.00 12.15
CA GLY A 433 -25.24 1.03 11.07
C GLY A 433 -26.68 1.04 11.57
N GLU A 434 -27.60 0.91 10.62
CA GLU A 434 -29.03 0.77 10.91
C GLU A 434 -29.27 -0.41 11.86
N GLY A 435 -30.16 -0.20 12.84
CA GLY A 435 -30.48 -1.22 13.85
C GLY A 435 -29.41 -1.44 14.93
N GLY A 436 -28.42 -0.55 15.06
CA GLY A 436 -27.44 -0.64 16.14
C GLY A 436 -26.30 -1.62 15.89
N GLN A 437 -26.20 -2.16 14.67
CA GLN A 437 -25.20 -3.17 14.32
C GLN A 437 -23.84 -2.52 14.02
N TYR A 438 -22.77 -3.16 14.47
CA TYR A 438 -21.40 -2.74 14.16
C TYR A 438 -21.10 -2.91 12.66
N THR A 439 -20.58 -1.86 12.02
CA THR A 439 -20.27 -1.82 10.57
C THR A 439 -18.80 -1.61 10.23
N GLY A 440 -17.91 -1.62 11.23
CA GLY A 440 -16.48 -1.42 11.02
C GLY A 440 -15.75 -2.67 10.52
N VAL A 441 -14.44 -2.70 10.74
CA VAL A 441 -13.53 -3.79 10.39
C VAL A 441 -13.99 -5.10 11.01
N ARG A 442 -14.20 -6.09 10.16
CA ARG A 442 -14.62 -7.43 10.58
C ARG A 442 -13.40 -8.30 10.84
N VAL A 443 -13.32 -8.95 11.99
CA VAL A 443 -12.31 -9.99 12.25
C VAL A 443 -12.99 -11.35 12.19
N VAL A 444 -12.52 -12.19 11.27
CA VAL A 444 -13.06 -13.53 11.04
C VAL A 444 -12.00 -14.55 11.40
N ASP A 445 -12.32 -15.40 12.37
CA ASP A 445 -11.52 -16.57 12.73
C ASP A 445 -11.96 -17.76 11.85
N THR A 446 -11.17 -18.04 10.82
CA THR A 446 -11.36 -19.23 9.97
C THR A 446 -10.29 -20.24 10.32
N ASP A 447 -10.69 -21.36 10.92
CA ASP A 447 -9.85 -22.57 11.02
C ASP A 447 -8.62 -22.46 11.93
N VAL A 448 -8.59 -21.53 12.91
CA VAL A 448 -7.52 -21.50 13.91
C VAL A 448 -7.60 -22.73 14.81
N LYS A 449 -6.87 -23.78 14.41
CA LYS A 449 -6.63 -24.98 15.22
C LYS A 449 -5.74 -24.62 16.42
N LYS A 450 -6.38 -24.14 17.48
CA LYS A 450 -5.75 -23.62 18.71
C LYS A 450 -4.82 -24.60 19.44
N HIS A 451 -4.83 -25.89 19.09
CA HIS A 451 -3.97 -26.90 19.71
C HIS A 451 -2.51 -26.84 19.25
N HIS A 452 -2.20 -26.10 18.18
CA HIS A 452 -0.82 -25.89 17.71
C HIS A 452 -0.14 -24.65 18.31
N PHE A 453 -0.82 -23.90 19.18
CA PHE A 453 -0.23 -22.77 19.88
C PHE A 453 0.47 -23.23 21.15
N THR A 454 1.58 -22.54 21.49
CA THR A 454 2.09 -22.59 22.86
C THR A 454 1.00 -22.08 23.81
N LYS A 455 1.05 -22.51 25.07
CA LYS A 455 0.02 -22.16 26.06
C LYS A 455 -0.16 -20.64 26.17
N ASP A 456 0.94 -19.89 26.16
CA ASP A 456 0.94 -18.45 26.32
C ASP A 456 0.42 -17.73 25.06
N HIS A 457 0.85 -18.16 23.86
CA HIS A 457 0.33 -17.60 22.60
C HIS A 457 -1.18 -17.87 22.45
N LYS A 458 -1.65 -19.05 22.87
CA LYS A 458 -3.08 -19.35 22.88
C LYS A 458 -3.85 -18.41 23.79
N ALA A 459 -3.35 -18.17 25.00
CA ALA A 459 -3.99 -17.28 25.95
C ALA A 459 -4.06 -15.83 25.43
N ALA A 460 -2.96 -15.33 24.87
CA ALA A 460 -2.91 -14.00 24.25
C ALA A 460 -3.86 -13.87 23.05
N PHE A 461 -3.85 -14.86 22.15
CA PHE A 461 -4.76 -14.93 21.01
C PHE A 461 -6.23 -14.91 21.45
N GLU A 462 -6.61 -15.75 22.41
CA GLU A 462 -7.98 -15.83 22.93
C GLU A 462 -8.39 -14.54 23.65
N LYS A 463 -7.50 -13.95 24.44
CA LYS A 463 -7.72 -12.67 25.11
C LYS A 463 -8.05 -11.57 24.09
N ARG A 464 -7.26 -11.43 23.03
CA ARG A 464 -7.48 -10.40 21.99
C ARG A 464 -8.74 -10.66 21.17
N LEU A 465 -9.00 -11.91 20.80
CA LEU A 465 -10.21 -12.25 20.05
C LEU A 465 -11.47 -12.01 20.88
N ASN A 466 -11.44 -12.30 22.18
CA ASN A 466 -12.53 -11.98 23.09
C ASN A 466 -12.70 -10.46 23.26
N ALA A 467 -11.61 -9.71 23.41
CA ALA A 467 -11.66 -8.25 23.45
C ALA A 467 -12.33 -7.66 22.19
N TYR A 468 -12.00 -8.20 21.00
CA TYR A 468 -12.68 -7.82 19.76
C TYR A 468 -14.19 -8.14 19.78
N LYS A 469 -14.57 -9.35 20.20
CA LYS A 469 -15.99 -9.73 20.31
C LYS A 469 -16.75 -8.81 21.26
N ASP A 470 -16.15 -8.49 22.40
CA ASP A 470 -16.75 -7.58 23.38
C ASP A 470 -16.87 -6.17 22.79
N TYR A 471 -15.84 -5.66 22.11
CA TYR A 471 -15.88 -4.40 21.38
C TYR A 471 -17.02 -4.35 20.34
N VAL A 472 -17.17 -5.39 19.52
CA VAL A 472 -18.27 -5.51 18.55
C VAL A 472 -19.64 -5.56 19.24
N SER A 473 -19.76 -6.33 20.34
CA SER A 473 -21.02 -6.46 21.08
C SER A 473 -21.53 -5.13 21.66
N ARG A 474 -20.59 -4.21 21.93
CA ARG A 474 -20.88 -2.84 22.38
C ARG A 474 -21.12 -1.85 21.24
N GLY A 475 -21.10 -2.29 19.97
CA GLY A 475 -21.26 -1.41 18.81
C GLY A 475 -19.96 -0.74 18.35
N GLY A 476 -18.81 -1.27 18.71
CA GLY A 476 -17.50 -0.73 18.33
C GLY A 476 -17.04 0.43 19.20
N TYR A 477 -17.30 0.38 20.51
CA TYR A 477 -16.88 1.40 21.47
C TYR A 477 -15.66 0.96 22.28
N LEU A 478 -14.64 1.81 22.30
CA LEU A 478 -13.48 1.66 23.18
C LEU A 478 -13.86 1.96 24.62
N ILE A 479 -13.53 1.03 25.52
CA ILE A 479 -13.56 1.25 26.98
C ILE A 479 -12.15 1.51 27.50
N GLU A 480 -12.04 1.90 28.77
CA GLU A 480 -10.76 2.24 29.41
C GLU A 480 -9.70 1.13 29.23
N SER A 481 -10.09 -0.15 29.37
CA SER A 481 -9.18 -1.27 29.15
C SER A 481 -8.76 -1.48 27.69
N ASP A 482 -9.56 -1.04 26.71
CA ASP A 482 -9.17 -1.11 25.30
C ASP A 482 -8.16 -0.01 24.96
N MET A 483 -8.18 1.10 25.73
CA MET A 483 -7.33 2.28 25.58
C MET A 483 -6.02 2.19 26.37
N ASP A 484 -5.83 1.13 27.16
CA ASP A 484 -4.58 0.84 27.84
C ASP A 484 -3.57 0.23 26.85
N LEU A 485 -2.73 1.09 26.28
CA LEU A 485 -1.79 0.74 25.22
C LEU A 485 -0.60 -0.05 25.78
N ASP A 486 -0.75 -1.38 25.89
CA ASP A 486 0.37 -2.29 26.17
C ASP A 486 1.18 -2.59 24.89
N VAL A 487 1.85 -1.56 24.38
CA VAL A 487 2.68 -1.64 23.17
C VAL A 487 3.74 -2.74 23.29
N GLU A 488 4.31 -2.92 24.48
CA GLU A 488 5.35 -3.92 24.71
C GLU A 488 4.77 -5.34 24.65
N GLY A 489 3.64 -5.61 25.31
CA GLY A 489 2.93 -6.89 25.24
C GLY A 489 2.44 -7.23 23.84
N TRP A 490 2.13 -6.23 23.01
CA TRP A 490 1.68 -6.47 21.64
C TRP A 490 2.75 -7.09 20.73
N THR A 491 4.01 -6.72 20.95
CA THR A 491 5.16 -7.20 20.19
C THR A 491 5.75 -8.51 20.69
N MET A 492 5.52 -8.88 21.96
CA MET A 492 6.04 -10.11 22.56
C MET A 492 5.11 -11.32 22.40
N GLU A 493 3.82 -11.09 22.18
CA GLU A 493 2.79 -12.13 22.04
C GLU A 493 2.39 -12.42 20.58
N ALA A 494 3.00 -11.71 19.62
CA ALA A 494 2.81 -11.90 18.18
C ALA A 494 3.96 -12.72 17.60
#